data_AF-A0A0F9PWU4-F1
#
_entry.id   AF-A0A0F9PWU4-F1
#
_cell.length_a   1.000
_cell.length_b   1.000
_cell.length_c   1.000
_cell.angle_alpha   90.00
_cell.angle_beta   90.00
_cell.angle_gamma   90.00
#
_symmetry.space_group_name_H-M   'P 1'
#
loop_
_entity.id
_entity.type
_entity.pdbx_description
1 polymer ?
#
loop_
_entity_poly.entity_id
_entity_poly.type
_entity_poly.pdbx_seq_one_letter_code
_entity_poly.pdbx_strand_id
1 'polypeptide(L)'
;IGDCLEPHYKSQTMFLHVGKAHNGKGTLLYAITKFLNEVNVIGLSMHNIVENFLTGHLVYALANICGDISYKFIDETGMLKRARGEDFITTDRKFLGPITFLNRAKMHFSAQEVPQTNDRTRGFYRSFIIIQYNVDFSNNPDTNLREKLTSEKEMLGLLRKVLEALKRLRKNTYQFSYNPTIDEKEESYIMSGRSDQAFCQLELEYKQDNEITKQEIYEVYMNWCKDKNLSIKDERSFGKALFKEFPNRELTRPTINGIRTKCYKNIDFVIHENSPIRPISPIKTVLQNKEDNFITKVYNKNVIGPIGPIGPQNNSLINCQNYLLKELKKDDLKTDDIYRVYPVMGYTKEIINQSLKELLEQGNIYEKHPGVLAFLRDEVL
;
A
#
# COMPACT_ATOMS: atom_id res chain seq x y z
N ILE A 1 -7.13 0.68 3.13
CA ILE A 1 -8.07 1.01 4.24
C ILE A 1 -9.48 0.51 3.97
N GLY A 2 -10.32 1.15 3.13
CA GLY A 2 -11.71 0.68 2.90
C GLY A 2 -11.81 -0.77 2.43
N ASP A 3 -10.94 -1.16 1.51
CA ASP A 3 -10.78 -2.55 1.03
C ASP A 3 -10.48 -3.58 2.14
N CYS A 4 -9.89 -3.15 3.27
CA CYS A 4 -9.60 -4.00 4.42
C CYS A 4 -10.87 -4.40 5.19
N LEU A 5 -11.99 -3.73 4.95
CA LEU A 5 -13.30 -4.06 5.54
C LEU A 5 -14.10 -5.07 4.69
N GLU A 6 -13.58 -5.48 3.52
CA GLU A 6 -14.24 -6.47 2.67
C GLU A 6 -13.85 -7.90 3.05
N PRO A 7 -14.81 -8.84 3.12
CA PRO A 7 -14.58 -10.24 3.51
C PRO A 7 -13.92 -11.07 2.39
N HIS A 8 -13.68 -10.47 1.23
CA HIS A 8 -13.08 -11.08 0.04
C HIS A 8 -11.94 -10.17 -0.47
N TYR A 9 -11.13 -10.64 -1.42
CA TYR A 9 -9.98 -9.91 -1.95
C TYR A 9 -10.14 -9.58 -3.46
N LYS A 10 -11.35 -9.18 -3.88
CA LYS A 10 -11.66 -8.86 -5.30
C LYS A 10 -10.81 -7.74 -5.91
N SER A 11 -10.22 -6.88 -5.09
CA SER A 11 -9.28 -5.84 -5.52
C SER A 11 -7.93 -6.40 -5.99
N GLN A 12 -7.59 -7.62 -5.56
CA GLN A 12 -6.38 -8.35 -5.90
C GLN A 12 -5.10 -7.49 -5.90
N THR A 13 -4.91 -6.66 -4.88
CA THR A 13 -3.83 -5.67 -4.85
C THR A 13 -3.16 -5.62 -3.49
N MET A 14 -1.84 -5.61 -3.50
CA MET A 14 -0.98 -5.36 -2.35
C MET A 14 -0.45 -3.92 -2.42
N PHE A 15 -0.32 -3.26 -1.28
CA PHE A 15 0.22 -1.91 -1.20
C PHE A 15 1.68 -1.92 -0.78
N LEU A 16 2.53 -1.30 -1.60
CA LEU A 16 3.94 -1.05 -1.29
C LEU A 16 4.13 0.43 -0.96
N HIS A 17 4.40 0.73 0.30
CA HIS A 17 4.70 2.07 0.77
C HIS A 17 6.22 2.25 0.70
N VAL A 18 6.73 3.01 -0.28
CA VAL A 18 8.18 3.09 -0.59
C VAL A 18 8.75 4.46 -0.21
N GLY A 19 9.96 4.48 0.34
CA GLY A 19 10.79 5.69 0.48
C GLY A 19 11.71 5.65 1.70
N LYS A 20 12.52 6.69 1.90
CA LYS A 20 13.50 6.79 3.01
C LYS A 20 12.85 6.82 4.42
N ALA A 21 13.65 6.97 5.47
CA ALA A 21 13.16 7.23 6.82
C ALA A 21 12.42 8.59 6.92
N HIS A 22 11.76 8.85 8.06
CA HIS A 22 11.14 10.13 8.43
C HIS A 22 10.08 10.72 7.47
N ASN A 23 9.52 9.92 6.56
CA ASN A 23 8.54 10.36 5.56
C ASN A 23 7.07 10.02 5.88
N GLY A 24 6.75 9.67 7.13
CA GLY A 24 5.37 9.44 7.58
C GLY A 24 4.76 8.06 7.25
N LYS A 25 5.46 7.17 6.51
CA LYS A 25 4.98 5.79 6.22
C LYS A 25 4.49 5.05 7.47
N GLY A 26 5.37 4.92 8.48
CA GLY A 26 5.05 4.23 9.73
C GLY A 26 3.95 4.90 10.53
N THR A 27 3.76 6.23 10.39
CA THR A 27 2.67 6.96 11.04
C THR A 27 1.33 6.67 10.38
N LEU A 28 1.26 6.61 9.04
CA LEU A 28 0.06 6.18 8.34
C LEU A 28 -0.28 4.72 8.64
N LEU A 29 0.70 3.82 8.55
CA LEU A 29 0.48 2.40 8.85
C LEU A 29 0.00 2.20 10.30
N TYR A 30 0.57 2.92 11.26
CA TYR A 30 0.10 2.93 12.65
C TYR A 30 -1.36 3.39 12.78
N ALA A 31 -1.74 4.49 12.10
CA ALA A 31 -3.12 4.96 12.10
C ALA A 31 -4.10 3.96 11.44
N ILE A 32 -3.67 3.24 10.39
CA ILE A 32 -4.46 2.16 9.78
C ILE A 32 -4.59 0.97 10.74
N THR A 33 -3.52 0.59 11.45
CA THR A 33 -3.56 -0.49 12.45
C THR A 33 -4.49 -0.14 13.60
N LYS A 34 -4.40 1.07 14.16
CA LYS A 34 -5.31 1.53 15.23
C LYS A 34 -6.76 1.62 14.75
N PHE A 35 -6.99 2.12 13.53
CA PHE A 35 -8.31 2.09 12.91
C PHE A 35 -8.83 0.66 12.79
N LEU A 36 -8.08 -0.29 12.21
CA LEU A 36 -8.56 -1.66 12.04
C LEU A 36 -8.69 -2.46 13.36
N ASN A 37 -8.22 -1.88 14.47
CA ASN A 37 -7.92 -2.54 15.75
C ASN A 37 -6.82 -3.60 15.60
N GLU A 38 -5.84 -3.55 16.50
CA GLU A 38 -4.63 -4.37 16.49
C GLU A 38 -4.93 -5.88 16.47
N VAL A 39 -6.03 -6.32 17.08
CA VAL A 39 -6.47 -7.73 17.07
C VAL A 39 -6.80 -8.28 15.67
N ASN A 40 -7.08 -7.40 14.69
CA ASN A 40 -7.41 -7.77 13.31
C ASN A 40 -6.22 -7.61 12.34
N VAL A 41 -5.04 -7.25 12.86
CA VAL A 41 -3.85 -6.93 12.05
C VAL A 41 -2.71 -7.87 12.38
N ILE A 42 -2.01 -8.34 11.35
CA ILE A 42 -0.77 -9.13 11.49
C ILE A 42 0.37 -8.46 10.71
N GLY A 43 1.63 -8.77 11.04
CA GLY A 43 2.81 -8.12 10.46
C GLY A 43 3.77 -9.08 9.73
N LEU A 44 3.26 -10.03 8.94
CA LEU A 44 4.12 -10.94 8.16
C LEU A 44 4.87 -10.18 7.06
N SER A 45 6.18 -10.40 6.96
CA SER A 45 6.96 -9.92 5.81
C SER A 45 6.64 -10.74 4.55
N MET A 46 7.05 -10.24 3.38
CA MET A 46 6.92 -11.02 2.13
C MET A 46 7.63 -12.37 2.20
N HIS A 47 8.84 -12.41 2.78
CA HIS A 47 9.59 -13.66 2.99
C HIS A 47 8.80 -14.65 3.85
N ASN A 48 8.18 -14.20 4.94
CA ASN A 48 7.38 -15.08 5.81
C ASN A 48 6.11 -15.63 5.15
N ILE A 49 5.55 -14.91 4.17
CA ILE A 49 4.41 -15.40 3.37
C ILE A 49 4.87 -16.47 2.38
N VAL A 50 6.08 -16.35 1.83
CA VAL A 50 6.69 -17.35 0.92
C VAL A 50 7.13 -18.61 1.67
N GLU A 51 7.58 -18.48 2.92
CA GLU A 51 7.99 -19.60 3.80
C GLU A 51 6.82 -20.49 4.31
N ASN A 52 5.60 -20.25 3.83
CA ASN A 52 4.34 -20.99 4.06
C ASN A 52 3.84 -21.11 5.50
N PHE A 53 4.65 -21.55 6.46
CA PHE A 53 4.22 -21.91 7.82
C PHE A 53 3.53 -20.77 8.58
N LEU A 54 4.00 -19.53 8.40
CA LEU A 54 3.41 -18.36 9.06
C LEU A 54 2.17 -17.82 8.33
N THR A 55 1.98 -18.19 7.07
CA THR A 55 0.87 -17.73 6.21
C THR A 55 -0.50 -18.13 6.78
N GLY A 56 -0.59 -19.22 7.55
CA GLY A 56 -1.83 -19.63 8.22
C GLY A 56 -2.42 -18.62 9.20
N HIS A 57 -1.62 -17.70 9.73
CA HIS A 57 -2.14 -16.64 10.60
C HIS A 57 -2.98 -15.58 9.84
N LEU A 58 -2.90 -15.52 8.50
CA LEU A 58 -3.73 -14.61 7.69
C LEU A 58 -5.23 -14.90 7.78
N VAL A 59 -5.63 -16.13 8.12
CA VAL A 59 -7.03 -16.60 8.08
C VAL A 59 -7.98 -15.77 8.96
N TYR A 60 -7.46 -15.17 10.04
CA TYR A 60 -8.25 -14.35 10.98
C TYR A 60 -8.14 -12.85 10.72
N ALA A 61 -7.10 -12.38 10.02
CA ALA A 61 -6.81 -10.96 9.87
C ALA A 61 -7.74 -10.23 8.87
N LEU A 62 -7.85 -8.91 9.02
CA LEU A 62 -8.41 -7.97 8.03
C LEU A 62 -7.30 -7.31 7.20
N ALA A 63 -6.12 -7.13 7.79
CA ALA A 63 -4.94 -6.63 7.09
C ALA A 63 -3.65 -7.30 7.57
N ASN A 64 -2.72 -7.46 6.64
CA ASN A 64 -1.32 -7.72 6.93
C ASN A 64 -0.55 -6.40 6.74
N ILE A 65 0.00 -5.84 7.81
CA ILE A 65 0.71 -4.55 7.83
C ILE A 65 2.14 -4.80 8.33
N CYS A 66 3.09 -4.96 7.42
CA CYS A 66 4.51 -5.09 7.74
C CYS A 66 5.19 -3.71 7.62
N GLY A 67 5.64 -3.16 8.76
CA GLY A 67 6.16 -1.79 8.85
C GLY A 67 7.52 -1.55 8.19
N ASP A 68 8.30 -2.61 7.97
CA ASP A 68 9.57 -2.57 7.24
C ASP A 68 9.82 -3.96 6.61
N ILE A 69 10.01 -4.02 5.29
CA ILE A 69 10.40 -5.24 4.56
C ILE A 69 11.81 -5.10 4.00
N SER A 70 12.54 -6.21 4.02
CA SER A 70 13.91 -6.25 3.51
C SER A 70 13.93 -6.19 1.98
N TYR A 71 14.86 -5.42 1.41
CA TYR A 71 15.18 -5.43 -0.03
C TYR A 71 15.75 -6.78 -0.52
N LYS A 72 15.98 -7.74 0.39
CA LYS A 72 16.45 -9.09 0.10
C LYS A 72 15.63 -9.73 -1.01
N PHE A 73 16.34 -10.51 -1.81
CA PHE A 73 15.79 -11.24 -2.93
C PHE A 73 14.63 -12.18 -2.52
N ILE A 74 13.61 -12.27 -3.37
CA ILE A 74 12.47 -13.19 -3.28
C ILE A 74 12.52 -14.07 -4.53
N ASP A 75 12.80 -15.35 -4.33
CA ASP A 75 12.96 -16.32 -5.41
C ASP A 75 11.60 -16.77 -5.95
N GLU A 76 10.77 -17.37 -5.07
CA GLU A 76 9.40 -17.76 -5.41
C GLU A 76 8.36 -16.71 -5.00
N THR A 77 7.75 -16.07 -5.98
CA THR A 77 6.66 -15.10 -5.79
C THR A 77 5.26 -15.73 -5.82
N GLY A 78 5.16 -17.03 -6.15
CA GLY A 78 3.87 -17.71 -6.38
C GLY A 78 2.93 -17.59 -5.18
N MET A 79 3.44 -17.76 -3.96
CA MET A 79 2.63 -17.60 -2.76
C MET A 79 2.17 -16.16 -2.52
N LEU A 80 2.96 -15.14 -2.88
CA LEU A 80 2.55 -13.73 -2.83
C LEU A 80 1.42 -13.43 -3.83
N LYS A 81 1.45 -14.04 -5.02
CA LYS A 81 0.36 -13.90 -6.01
C LYS A 81 -0.94 -14.51 -5.49
N ARG A 82 -0.88 -15.72 -4.90
CA ARG A 82 -2.02 -16.41 -4.23
C ARG A 82 -2.53 -15.64 -3.02
N ALA A 83 -1.64 -14.99 -2.25
CA ALA A 83 -1.98 -14.19 -1.08
C ALA A 83 -2.89 -12.98 -1.39
N ARG A 84 -3.13 -12.64 -2.65
CA ARG A 84 -4.17 -11.68 -3.07
C ARG A 84 -5.58 -12.28 -3.21
N GLY A 85 -5.79 -13.52 -2.75
CA GLY A 85 -7.10 -14.08 -2.42
C GLY A 85 -7.98 -14.58 -3.58
N GLU A 86 -7.41 -14.80 -4.77
CA GLU A 86 -8.07 -15.60 -5.83
C GLU A 86 -7.95 -17.11 -5.58
N ASP A 87 -6.84 -17.54 -4.97
CA ASP A 87 -6.48 -18.94 -4.81
C ASP A 87 -6.59 -19.41 -3.36
N PHE A 88 -6.92 -20.69 -3.17
CA PHE A 88 -6.82 -21.34 -1.88
C PHE A 88 -5.36 -21.47 -1.42
N ILE A 89 -5.12 -21.09 -0.17
CA ILE A 89 -3.85 -21.24 0.52
C ILE A 89 -3.98 -22.41 1.48
N THR A 90 -3.21 -23.47 1.25
CA THR A 90 -3.03 -24.56 2.22
C THR A 90 -1.73 -24.34 2.98
N THR A 91 -1.78 -24.53 4.30
CA THR A 91 -0.64 -24.37 5.20
C THR A 91 -0.74 -25.33 6.37
N ASP A 92 0.41 -25.88 6.75
CA ASP A 92 0.55 -26.68 7.94
C ASP A 92 0.36 -25.84 9.21
N ARG A 93 0.02 -26.53 10.29
CA ARG A 93 -0.03 -25.97 11.64
C ARG A 93 0.79 -26.87 12.56
N LYS A 94 1.58 -26.29 13.46
CA LYS A 94 2.40 -27.09 14.36
C LYS A 94 1.53 -28.04 15.20
N PHE A 95 1.81 -29.34 15.12
CA PHE A 95 1.12 -30.40 15.85
C PHE A 95 -0.40 -30.50 15.60
N LEU A 96 -0.90 -29.95 14.47
CA LEU A 96 -2.30 -29.97 14.08
C LEU A 96 -2.41 -30.27 12.57
N GLY A 97 -3.58 -30.74 12.12
CA GLY A 97 -3.83 -30.90 10.68
C GLY A 97 -3.74 -29.57 9.92
N PRO A 98 -3.36 -29.58 8.63
CA PRO A 98 -3.27 -28.38 7.81
C PRO A 98 -4.62 -27.67 7.69
N ILE A 99 -4.59 -26.38 7.34
CA ILE A 99 -5.79 -25.60 7.01
C ILE A 99 -5.70 -25.10 5.57
N THR A 100 -6.86 -25.02 4.93
CA THR A 100 -7.02 -24.44 3.59
C THR A 100 -8.04 -23.31 3.67
N PHE A 101 -7.69 -22.13 3.16
CA PHE A 101 -8.53 -20.92 3.24
C PHE A 101 -8.30 -19.98 2.05
N LEU A 102 -9.25 -19.08 1.79
CA LEU A 102 -9.07 -17.95 0.90
C LEU A 102 -8.59 -16.74 1.73
N ASN A 103 -7.50 -16.08 1.33
CA ASN A 103 -7.05 -14.91 2.08
C ASN A 103 -7.99 -13.72 1.88
N ARG A 104 -8.47 -13.14 2.98
CA ARG A 104 -9.18 -11.85 3.02
C ARG A 104 -8.29 -10.67 3.41
N ALA A 105 -7.19 -10.93 4.12
CA ALA A 105 -6.37 -9.91 4.76
C ALA A 105 -5.61 -9.08 3.72
N LYS A 106 -5.89 -7.77 3.67
CA LYS A 106 -5.28 -6.86 2.70
C LYS A 106 -3.84 -6.55 3.04
N MET A 107 -2.97 -6.68 2.05
CA MET A 107 -1.51 -6.62 2.22
C MET A 107 -1.01 -5.17 2.11
N HIS A 108 -0.31 -4.72 3.14
CA HIS A 108 0.42 -3.47 3.21
C HIS A 108 1.84 -3.76 3.68
N PHE A 109 2.83 -3.40 2.87
CA PHE A 109 4.24 -3.49 3.22
C PHE A 109 4.89 -2.11 3.09
N SER A 110 5.75 -1.74 4.02
CA SER A 110 6.58 -0.54 3.93
C SER A 110 8.03 -0.93 3.66
N ALA A 111 8.70 -0.22 2.75
CA ALA A 111 10.05 -0.50 2.29
C ALA A 111 10.84 0.79 2.05
N GLN A 112 12.17 0.70 2.03
CA GLN A 112 13.03 1.78 1.53
C GLN A 112 13.31 1.64 0.03
N GLU A 113 13.66 0.43 -0.40
CA GLU A 113 13.81 -0.02 -1.79
C GLU A 113 12.93 -1.31 -1.89
N VAL A 114 12.23 -1.53 -3.01
CA VAL A 114 11.41 -2.76 -3.16
C VAL A 114 12.27 -4.03 -3.21
N PRO A 115 11.76 -5.20 -2.76
CA PRO A 115 12.52 -6.43 -2.82
C PRO A 115 12.80 -6.87 -4.27
N GLN A 116 14.02 -7.37 -4.48
CA GLN A 116 14.42 -7.92 -5.77
C GLN A 116 13.73 -9.27 -6.02
N THR A 117 13.40 -9.57 -7.28
CA THR A 117 12.97 -10.90 -7.71
C THR A 117 13.41 -11.17 -9.15
N ASN A 118 13.48 -12.44 -9.56
CA ASN A 118 13.62 -12.82 -10.97
C ASN A 118 12.28 -12.84 -11.70
N ASP A 119 11.16 -12.71 -10.99
CA ASP A 119 9.83 -12.70 -11.57
C ASP A 119 9.49 -11.37 -12.26
N ARG A 120 9.77 -11.33 -13.56
CA ARG A 120 9.40 -10.23 -14.46
C ARG A 120 8.03 -10.42 -15.12
N THR A 121 7.13 -11.23 -14.54
CA THR A 121 5.80 -11.45 -15.14
C THR A 121 4.86 -10.28 -14.87
N ARG A 122 4.04 -9.90 -15.86
CA ARG A 122 2.89 -9.00 -15.68
C ARG A 122 1.97 -9.43 -14.52
N GLY A 123 1.88 -10.72 -14.23
CA GLY A 123 1.16 -11.26 -13.06
C GLY A 123 1.75 -10.82 -11.71
N PHE A 124 3.06 -10.61 -11.62
CA PHE A 124 3.72 -10.02 -10.46
C PHE A 124 3.51 -8.51 -10.42
N TYR A 125 3.87 -7.75 -11.47
CA TYR A 125 3.77 -6.29 -11.43
C TYR A 125 2.33 -5.78 -11.23
N ARG A 126 1.31 -6.44 -11.82
CA ARG A 126 -0.11 -6.07 -11.59
C ARG A 126 -0.55 -6.17 -10.12
N SER A 127 0.15 -7.00 -9.34
CA SER A 127 -0.16 -7.31 -7.94
C SER A 127 0.01 -6.13 -6.99
N PHE A 128 0.70 -5.06 -7.42
CA PHE A 128 1.06 -3.94 -6.55
C PHE A 128 0.39 -2.62 -6.94
N ILE A 129 0.10 -1.82 -5.91
CA ILE A 129 0.04 -0.36 -6.00
C ILE A 129 1.19 0.17 -5.15
N ILE A 130 2.07 0.94 -5.77
CA ILE A 130 3.19 1.58 -5.08
C ILE A 130 2.79 3.01 -4.71
N ILE A 131 3.05 3.37 -3.45
CA ILE A 131 2.82 4.70 -2.90
C ILE A 131 4.20 5.25 -2.53
N GLN A 132 4.64 6.27 -3.25
CA GLN A 132 5.94 6.93 -3.02
C GLN A 132 5.85 7.98 -1.91
N TYR A 133 6.81 7.96 -0.98
CA TYR A 133 6.90 8.88 0.15
C TYR A 133 8.17 9.72 0.04
N ASN A 134 8.07 10.81 -0.72
CA ASN A 134 9.20 11.66 -1.14
C ASN A 134 9.44 12.89 -0.24
N VAL A 135 8.62 13.09 0.79
CA VAL A 135 8.73 14.22 1.74
C VAL A 135 9.49 13.76 2.99
N ASP A 136 10.46 14.56 3.46
CA ASP A 136 11.15 14.33 4.73
C ASP A 136 10.61 15.27 5.82
N PHE A 137 10.16 14.70 6.95
CA PHE A 137 9.64 15.43 8.11
C PHE A 137 10.66 15.52 9.27
N SER A 138 11.92 15.13 9.05
CA SER A 138 13.00 15.12 10.05
C SER A 138 13.29 16.50 10.68
N ASN A 139 13.07 17.59 9.95
CA ASN A 139 13.41 18.95 10.40
C ASN A 139 12.52 19.51 11.52
N ASN A 140 11.28 19.02 11.69
CA ASN A 140 10.39 19.42 12.80
C ASN A 140 9.32 18.34 13.07
N PRO A 141 9.68 17.21 13.70
CA PRO A 141 8.76 16.11 13.92
C PRO A 141 7.80 16.41 15.08
N ASP A 142 6.49 16.40 14.81
CA ASP A 142 5.46 16.39 15.85
C ASP A 142 5.46 15.01 16.56
N THR A 143 6.10 14.96 17.73
CA THR A 143 6.25 13.72 18.53
C THR A 143 4.92 13.08 18.90
N ASN A 144 3.87 13.88 19.04
CA ASN A 144 2.55 13.45 19.52
C ASN A 144 1.58 13.22 18.33
N LEU A 145 2.07 13.28 17.09
CA LEU A 145 1.25 13.14 15.87
C LEU A 145 0.48 11.82 15.84
N ARG A 146 1.06 10.72 16.32
CA ARG A 146 0.36 9.43 16.40
C ARG A 146 -0.87 9.51 17.28
N GLU A 147 -0.73 10.04 18.50
CA GLU A 147 -1.80 10.19 19.48
C GLU A 147 -2.91 11.11 18.97
N LYS A 148 -2.53 12.23 18.35
CA LYS A 148 -3.47 13.18 17.71
C LYS A 148 -4.29 12.48 16.62
N LEU A 149 -3.63 11.78 15.70
CA LEU A 149 -4.26 11.05 14.60
C LEU A 149 -5.15 9.90 15.07
N THR A 150 -4.85 9.27 16.21
CA THR A 150 -5.63 8.16 16.77
C THR A 150 -6.58 8.58 17.90
N SER A 151 -6.85 9.87 18.06
CA SER A 151 -7.93 10.35 18.91
C SER A 151 -9.29 9.90 18.37
N GLU A 152 -10.27 9.70 19.26
CA GLU A 152 -11.64 9.24 18.90
C GLU A 152 -12.25 10.09 17.77
N LYS A 153 -12.08 11.41 17.85
CA LYS A 153 -12.54 12.38 16.84
C LYS A 153 -11.92 12.15 15.46
N GLU A 154 -10.60 11.95 15.39
CA GLU A 154 -9.91 11.72 14.12
C GLU A 154 -10.20 10.32 13.57
N MET A 155 -10.38 9.31 14.43
CA MET A 155 -10.81 7.96 14.03
C MET A 155 -12.25 7.95 13.47
N LEU A 156 -13.18 8.69 14.07
CA LEU A 156 -14.53 8.91 13.53
C LEU A 156 -14.50 9.66 12.18
N GLY A 157 -13.62 10.67 12.05
CA GLY A 157 -13.39 11.40 10.80
C GLY A 157 -12.80 10.51 9.70
N LEU A 158 -11.85 9.65 10.05
CA LEU A 158 -11.26 8.64 9.17
C LEU A 158 -12.32 7.63 8.73
N LEU A 159 -13.12 7.10 9.66
CA LEU A 159 -14.18 6.13 9.33
C LEU A 159 -15.12 6.68 8.25
N ARG A 160 -15.58 7.92 8.39
CA ARG A 160 -16.43 8.55 7.37
C ARG A 160 -15.76 8.55 5.98
N LYS A 161 -14.50 8.97 5.90
CA LYS A 161 -13.72 8.96 4.65
C LYS A 161 -13.52 7.55 4.11
N VAL A 162 -13.33 6.57 4.99
CA VAL A 162 -13.16 5.15 4.66
C VAL A 162 -14.44 4.55 4.08
N LEU A 163 -15.62 4.84 4.66
CA LEU A 163 -16.91 4.42 4.14
C LEU A 163 -17.23 5.06 2.78
N GLU A 164 -16.97 6.36 2.62
CA GLU A 164 -17.10 7.06 1.32
C GLU A 164 -16.16 6.45 0.25
N ALA A 165 -14.92 6.10 0.63
CA ALA A 165 -13.98 5.41 -0.26
C ALA A 165 -14.37 3.96 -0.57
N LEU A 166 -14.95 3.23 0.40
CA LEU A 166 -15.44 1.85 0.22
C LEU A 166 -16.64 1.82 -0.73
N LYS A 167 -17.59 2.75 -0.60
CA LYS A 167 -18.70 2.90 -1.56
C LYS A 167 -18.17 3.15 -2.98
N ARG A 168 -17.16 4.02 -3.14
CA ARG A 168 -16.52 4.26 -4.44
C ARG A 168 -15.83 3.01 -5.00
N LEU A 169 -15.12 2.25 -4.17
CA LEU A 169 -14.45 1.00 -4.55
C LEU A 169 -15.46 -0.08 -4.99
N ARG A 170 -16.55 -0.29 -4.22
CA ARG A 170 -17.65 -1.19 -4.57
C ARG A 170 -18.30 -0.80 -5.90
N LYS A 171 -18.59 0.49 -6.11
CA LYS A 171 -19.17 1.03 -7.35
C LYS A 171 -18.25 0.83 -8.55
N ASN A 172 -16.93 0.92 -8.37
CA ASN A 172 -15.93 0.73 -9.41
C ASN A 172 -15.45 -0.73 -9.52
N THR A 173 -16.34 -1.70 -9.25
CA THR A 173 -16.07 -3.15 -9.35
C THR A 173 -14.74 -3.61 -8.69
N TYR A 174 -14.42 -3.02 -7.53
CA TYR A 174 -13.20 -3.26 -6.74
C TYR A 174 -11.88 -2.81 -7.38
N GLN A 175 -11.94 -2.04 -8.48
CA GLN A 175 -10.79 -1.34 -9.04
C GLN A 175 -10.55 -0.01 -8.30
N PHE A 176 -9.31 0.30 -7.97
CA PHE A 176 -8.96 1.57 -7.35
C PHE A 176 -9.06 2.73 -8.35
N SER A 177 -9.30 3.94 -7.84
CA SER A 177 -9.31 5.15 -8.67
C SER A 177 -7.93 5.51 -9.26
N TYR A 178 -6.86 4.94 -8.69
CA TYR A 178 -5.54 4.89 -9.31
C TYR A 178 -5.48 3.63 -10.18
N ASN A 179 -5.54 3.82 -11.50
CA ASN A 179 -5.60 2.75 -12.49
C ASN A 179 -4.53 2.93 -13.59
N PRO A 180 -3.23 2.83 -13.24
CA PRO A 180 -2.16 2.77 -14.23
C PRO A 180 -2.29 1.51 -15.09
N THR A 181 -1.79 1.60 -16.31
CA THR A 181 -1.52 0.46 -17.20
C THR A 181 -0.58 -0.55 -16.54
N ILE A 182 -0.48 -1.75 -17.13
CA ILE A 182 0.42 -2.77 -16.60
C ILE A 182 1.90 -2.37 -16.74
N ASP A 183 2.24 -1.69 -17.83
CA ASP A 183 3.61 -1.29 -18.13
C ASP A 183 4.05 -0.13 -17.21
N GLU A 184 3.14 0.81 -16.89
CA GLU A 184 3.37 1.83 -15.84
C GLU A 184 3.56 1.21 -14.43
N LYS A 185 2.86 0.10 -14.11
CA LYS A 185 3.09 -0.62 -12.84
C LYS A 185 4.45 -1.31 -12.80
N GLU A 186 4.88 -1.86 -13.93
CA GLU A 186 6.19 -2.48 -14.10
C GLU A 186 7.32 -1.44 -13.97
N GLU A 187 7.26 -0.33 -14.71
CA GLU A 187 8.21 0.78 -14.56
C GLU A 187 8.21 1.31 -13.12
N SER A 188 7.02 1.53 -12.52
CA SER A 188 6.91 1.99 -11.14
C SER A 188 7.57 1.03 -10.14
N TYR A 189 7.46 -0.29 -10.34
CA TYR A 189 8.14 -1.28 -9.49
C TYR A 189 9.66 -1.22 -9.66
N ILE A 190 10.12 -1.26 -10.91
CA ILE A 190 11.56 -1.27 -11.23
C ILE A 190 12.23 0.02 -10.72
N MET A 191 11.63 1.19 -10.96
CA MET A 191 12.09 2.49 -10.49
C MET A 191 12.03 2.69 -8.96
N SER A 192 11.27 1.84 -8.26
CA SER A 192 11.23 1.80 -6.78
C SER A 192 12.31 0.90 -6.16
N GLY A 193 13.10 0.21 -7.00
CA GLY A 193 14.21 -0.63 -6.60
C GLY A 193 15.51 0.15 -6.47
N ARG A 194 16.63 -0.57 -6.62
CA ARG A 194 17.95 0.07 -6.72
C ARG A 194 18.14 0.66 -8.11
N SER A 195 18.65 1.89 -8.17
CA SER A 195 18.93 2.59 -9.43
C SER A 195 19.85 1.82 -10.39
N ASP A 196 20.87 1.11 -9.88
CA ASP A 196 21.79 0.31 -10.71
C ASP A 196 21.10 -0.85 -11.43
N GLN A 197 20.17 -1.54 -10.75
CA GLN A 197 19.34 -2.57 -11.36
C GLN A 197 18.25 -1.99 -12.25
N ALA A 198 17.61 -0.89 -11.84
CA ALA A 198 16.56 -0.24 -12.62
C ALA A 198 17.08 0.20 -13.99
N PHE A 199 18.27 0.82 -14.04
CA PHE A 199 18.96 1.12 -15.29
C PHE A 199 19.23 -0.15 -16.12
N CYS A 200 19.73 -1.21 -15.49
CA CYS A 200 20.01 -2.48 -16.18
C CYS A 200 18.76 -3.18 -16.73
N GLN A 201 17.56 -2.88 -16.21
CA GLN A 201 16.31 -3.48 -16.68
C GLN A 201 15.53 -2.60 -17.67
N LEU A 202 15.71 -1.27 -17.62
CA LEU A 202 14.96 -0.31 -18.46
C LEU A 202 15.77 0.25 -19.63
N GLU A 203 17.10 0.36 -19.49
CA GLU A 203 17.96 1.08 -20.44
C GLU A 203 18.97 0.17 -21.15
N LEU A 204 19.06 -1.10 -20.77
CA LEU A 204 19.98 -2.09 -21.37
C LEU A 204 19.22 -3.31 -21.88
N GLU A 205 19.71 -3.89 -22.98
CA GLU A 205 19.21 -5.12 -23.57
C GLU A 205 20.34 -6.10 -23.92
N TYR A 206 20.01 -7.38 -24.06
CA TYR A 206 20.93 -8.36 -24.63
C TYR A 206 20.93 -8.21 -26.15
N LYS A 207 22.09 -7.90 -26.72
CA LYS A 207 22.28 -7.80 -28.17
C LYS A 207 23.57 -8.50 -28.55
N GLN A 208 23.42 -9.66 -29.18
CA GLN A 208 24.55 -10.51 -29.56
C GLN A 208 25.58 -9.73 -30.38
N ASP A 209 26.87 -9.97 -30.08
CA ASP A 209 28.03 -9.39 -30.75
C ASP A 209 28.18 -7.86 -30.69
N ASN A 210 27.24 -7.12 -30.07
CA ASN A 210 27.43 -5.71 -29.72
C ASN A 210 28.41 -5.54 -28.55
N GLU A 211 29.13 -4.43 -28.51
CA GLU A 211 30.17 -4.17 -27.52
C GLU A 211 30.19 -2.70 -27.07
N ILE A 212 29.96 -2.45 -25.78
CA ILE A 212 29.97 -1.10 -25.17
C ILE A 212 31.12 -1.00 -24.16
N THR A 213 31.80 0.15 -24.12
CA THR A 213 32.89 0.36 -23.15
C THR A 213 32.36 0.43 -21.71
N LYS A 214 33.15 -0.05 -20.74
CA LYS A 214 32.76 0.04 -19.31
C LYS A 214 32.58 1.47 -18.81
N GLN A 215 33.33 2.40 -19.40
CA GLN A 215 33.25 3.82 -19.07
C GLN A 215 31.94 4.41 -19.58
N GLU A 216 31.63 4.25 -20.87
CA GLU A 216 30.43 4.79 -21.50
C GLU A 216 29.14 4.33 -20.80
N ILE A 217 28.99 3.02 -20.55
CA ILE A 217 27.78 2.49 -19.92
C ILE A 217 27.57 3.04 -18.50
N TYR A 218 28.66 3.31 -17.77
CA TYR A 218 28.61 3.90 -16.43
C TYR A 218 28.38 5.41 -16.47
N GLU A 219 28.94 6.13 -17.44
CA GLU A 219 28.65 7.56 -17.67
C GLU A 219 27.18 7.79 -18.02
N VAL A 220 26.60 6.94 -18.88
CA VAL A 220 25.17 6.96 -19.21
C VAL A 220 24.32 6.68 -17.97
N TYR A 221 24.67 5.64 -17.20
CA TYR A 221 24.00 5.33 -15.93
C TYR A 221 24.03 6.52 -14.94
N MET A 222 25.17 7.19 -14.81
CA MET A 222 25.31 8.37 -13.94
C MET A 222 24.43 9.54 -14.40
N ASN A 223 24.29 9.75 -15.71
CA ASN A 223 23.44 10.81 -16.25
C ASN A 223 21.96 10.47 -16.09
N TRP A 224 21.55 9.25 -16.46
CA TRP A 224 20.19 8.75 -16.23
C TRP A 224 19.75 8.85 -14.76
N CYS A 225 20.64 8.54 -13.81
CA CYS A 225 20.37 8.75 -12.38
C CYS A 225 20.13 10.22 -12.03
N LYS A 226 20.89 11.17 -12.60
CA LYS A 226 20.67 12.62 -12.34
C LYS A 226 19.31 13.05 -12.90
N ASP A 227 19.01 12.66 -14.14
CA ASP A 227 17.79 13.06 -14.85
C ASP A 227 16.53 12.51 -14.15
N LYS A 228 16.59 11.28 -13.62
CA LYS A 228 15.52 10.65 -12.83
C LYS A 228 15.59 10.98 -11.32
N ASN A 229 16.53 11.83 -10.87
CA ASN A 229 16.78 12.19 -9.46
C ASN A 229 16.97 10.97 -8.50
N LEU A 230 17.71 9.96 -8.98
CA LEU A 230 18.05 8.74 -8.27
C LEU A 230 19.48 8.79 -7.67
N SER A 231 19.70 8.02 -6.61
CA SER A 231 21.06 7.86 -6.03
C SER A 231 21.96 7.08 -6.98
N ILE A 232 23.08 7.66 -7.41
CA ILE A 232 24.14 6.94 -8.13
C ILE A 232 24.79 5.93 -7.19
N LYS A 233 24.95 4.67 -7.64
CA LYS A 233 25.80 3.65 -6.98
C LYS A 233 27.17 3.64 -7.66
N ASP A 234 28.22 3.23 -6.94
CA ASP A 234 29.59 3.18 -7.46
C ASP A 234 29.77 2.15 -8.60
N GLU A 235 30.82 2.30 -9.41
CA GLU A 235 31.11 1.42 -10.58
C GLU A 235 31.20 -0.07 -10.21
N ARG A 236 31.66 -0.41 -8.99
CA ARG A 236 31.76 -1.81 -8.54
C ARG A 236 30.38 -2.36 -8.15
N SER A 237 29.52 -1.54 -7.54
CA SER A 237 28.12 -1.89 -7.28
C SER A 237 27.32 -2.02 -8.59
N PHE A 238 27.44 -1.03 -9.49
CA PHE A 238 26.83 -1.06 -10.81
C PHE A 238 27.27 -2.30 -11.61
N GLY A 239 28.58 -2.58 -11.65
CA GLY A 239 29.13 -3.75 -12.31
C GLY A 239 28.58 -5.07 -11.75
N LYS A 240 28.28 -5.16 -10.44
CA LYS A 240 27.60 -6.32 -9.85
C LYS A 240 26.14 -6.44 -10.26
N ALA A 241 25.41 -5.33 -10.35
CA ALA A 241 24.01 -5.30 -10.81
C ALA A 241 23.93 -5.79 -12.27
N LEU A 242 24.71 -5.18 -13.17
CA LEU A 242 24.82 -5.61 -14.57
C LEU A 242 25.26 -7.08 -14.69
N PHE A 243 26.17 -7.53 -13.82
CA PHE A 243 26.58 -8.94 -13.76
C PHE A 243 25.45 -9.91 -13.41
N LYS A 244 24.44 -9.47 -12.64
CA LYS A 244 23.27 -10.25 -12.27
C LYS A 244 22.19 -10.22 -13.36
N GLU A 245 21.91 -9.05 -13.92
CA GLU A 245 20.82 -8.89 -14.91
C GLU A 245 21.17 -9.46 -16.29
N PHE A 246 22.46 -9.50 -16.67
CA PHE A 246 22.93 -9.99 -17.99
C PHE A 246 23.89 -11.19 -17.88
N PRO A 247 23.46 -12.39 -17.45
CA PRO A 247 24.33 -13.54 -17.23
C PRO A 247 25.16 -13.95 -18.46
N ASN A 248 24.64 -13.74 -19.68
CA ASN A 248 25.25 -14.15 -20.96
C ASN A 248 26.17 -13.08 -21.60
N ARG A 249 26.50 -12.00 -20.86
CA ARG A 249 27.48 -11.00 -21.28
C ARG A 249 28.90 -11.60 -21.31
N GLU A 250 29.78 -10.98 -22.08
CA GLU A 250 31.22 -11.27 -22.08
C GLU A 250 32.03 -10.06 -21.59
N LEU A 251 33.26 -10.31 -21.11
CA LEU A 251 34.24 -9.27 -20.81
C LEU A 251 35.38 -9.31 -21.81
N THR A 252 35.51 -8.24 -22.57
CA THR A 252 36.44 -8.10 -23.70
C THR A 252 37.42 -6.95 -23.46
N ARG A 253 38.55 -6.99 -24.19
CA ARG A 253 39.60 -5.95 -24.15
C ARG A 253 40.14 -5.61 -25.55
N PRO A 254 39.29 -5.12 -26.46
CA PRO A 254 39.69 -4.70 -27.81
C PRO A 254 40.63 -3.50 -27.76
N THR A 255 41.32 -3.27 -28.87
CA THR A 255 42.12 -2.05 -29.07
C THR A 255 41.25 -1.01 -29.77
N ILE A 256 40.81 0.00 -29.03
CA ILE A 256 40.01 1.13 -29.54
C ILE A 256 40.93 2.35 -29.56
N ASN A 257 41.09 3.00 -30.72
CA ASN A 257 41.99 4.16 -30.91
C ASN A 257 43.42 3.92 -30.38
N GLY A 258 43.96 2.71 -30.56
CA GLY A 258 45.29 2.31 -30.09
C GLY A 258 45.38 1.91 -28.60
N ILE A 259 44.29 2.04 -27.83
CA ILE A 259 44.25 1.77 -26.39
C ILE A 259 43.45 0.49 -26.10
N ARG A 260 43.95 -0.38 -25.21
CA ARG A 260 43.24 -1.60 -24.80
C ARG A 260 42.16 -1.30 -23.75
N THR A 261 40.97 -0.95 -24.22
CA THR A 261 39.81 -0.54 -23.41
C THR A 261 39.07 -1.77 -22.85
N LYS A 262 38.48 -1.66 -21.65
CA LYS A 262 37.62 -2.71 -21.09
C LYS A 262 36.18 -2.50 -21.57
N CYS A 263 35.55 -3.56 -22.06
CA CYS A 263 34.17 -3.49 -22.57
C CYS A 263 33.28 -4.58 -21.96
N TYR A 264 31.97 -4.41 -22.18
CA TYR A 264 30.95 -5.43 -22.06
C TYR A 264 30.51 -5.82 -23.46
N LYS A 265 30.60 -7.11 -23.79
CA LYS A 265 30.08 -7.65 -25.04
C LYS A 265 28.75 -8.39 -24.78
N ASN A 266 27.90 -8.46 -25.81
CA ASN A 266 26.54 -8.99 -25.83
C ASN A 266 25.51 -8.13 -25.05
N ILE A 267 25.73 -6.81 -24.98
CA ILE A 267 24.84 -5.82 -24.36
C ILE A 267 24.71 -4.61 -25.29
N ASP A 268 23.52 -4.03 -25.40
CA ASP A 268 23.30 -2.71 -26.00
C ASP A 268 22.38 -1.83 -25.13
N PHE A 269 22.20 -0.57 -25.51
CA PHE A 269 21.17 0.30 -24.95
C PHE A 269 19.81 0.07 -25.60
N VAL A 270 18.73 0.09 -24.81
CA VAL A 270 17.36 0.02 -25.31
C VAL A 270 17.05 1.27 -26.17
N ILE A 271 16.47 1.05 -27.35
CA ILE A 271 16.02 2.13 -28.24
C ILE A 271 14.58 2.50 -27.89
N HIS A 272 14.40 3.56 -27.10
CA HIS A 272 13.08 4.13 -26.84
C HIS A 272 12.68 5.06 -27.99
N GLU A 273 11.53 4.79 -28.63
CA GLU A 273 11.07 5.49 -29.85
C GLU A 273 10.82 7.01 -29.71
N ASN A 274 10.94 7.57 -28.49
CA ASN A 274 10.70 8.99 -28.17
C ASN A 274 11.91 9.74 -27.56
N SER A 275 13.14 9.21 -27.65
CA SER A 275 14.33 9.83 -27.02
C SER A 275 15.19 10.66 -27.99
N PRO A 276 15.40 11.98 -27.77
CA PRO A 276 16.34 12.78 -28.55
C PRO A 276 17.80 12.59 -28.09
N ILE A 277 18.60 11.95 -28.95
CA ILE A 277 20.06 12.10 -29.20
C ILE A 277 20.96 12.58 -28.03
N ARG A 278 21.90 11.73 -27.60
CA ARG A 278 23.10 12.07 -26.76
C ARG A 278 24.19 12.81 -27.60
N PRO A 279 25.29 13.30 -27.00
CA PRO A 279 25.42 14.31 -25.92
C PRO A 279 26.35 15.48 -26.34
N ILE A 280 26.26 16.67 -25.71
CA ILE A 280 27.34 17.69 -25.63
C ILE A 280 27.08 18.68 -24.48
N SER A 281 28.16 19.31 -23.98
CA SER A 281 28.31 20.07 -22.72
C SER A 281 27.69 21.50 -22.71
N PRO A 282 27.95 22.38 -21.70
CA PRO A 282 27.01 22.67 -20.61
C PRO A 282 26.58 24.17 -20.51
N ILE A 283 25.89 24.54 -19.41
CA ILE A 283 25.51 25.92 -18.97
C ILE A 283 24.19 26.40 -19.63
N LYS A 284 23.17 26.99 -18.97
CA LYS A 284 23.14 27.95 -17.82
C LYS A 284 21.85 27.85 -16.98
N THR A 285 21.96 28.18 -15.69
CA THR A 285 20.86 28.43 -14.70
C THR A 285 19.96 29.61 -15.08
N VAL A 286 18.72 29.73 -14.52
CA VAL A 286 18.17 30.95 -13.83
C VAL A 286 16.65 30.93 -13.47
N LEU A 287 16.35 31.18 -12.17
CA LEU A 287 15.19 31.84 -11.50
C LEU A 287 13.78 31.22 -11.23
N GLN A 288 13.13 31.81 -10.21
CA GLN A 288 11.92 31.44 -9.44
C GLN A 288 10.72 32.40 -9.68
N ASN A 289 9.48 32.05 -9.25
CA ASN A 289 8.62 32.77 -8.27
C ASN A 289 7.08 32.48 -8.40
N LYS A 290 6.40 32.11 -7.28
CA LYS A 290 5.32 32.78 -6.48
C LYS A 290 3.90 32.93 -7.11
N GLU A 291 2.84 32.37 -6.48
CA GLU A 291 1.75 33.00 -5.65
C GLU A 291 0.65 33.72 -6.50
N ASP A 292 -0.68 33.79 -6.21
CA ASP A 292 -1.45 33.87 -4.95
C ASP A 292 -3.01 33.70 -5.10
N ASN A 293 -3.74 33.32 -4.02
CA ASN A 293 -5.14 33.63 -3.52
C ASN A 293 -6.42 33.72 -4.44
N PHE A 294 -7.72 33.58 -4.04
CA PHE A 294 -8.58 34.06 -2.88
C PHE A 294 -9.88 33.17 -2.67
N ILE A 295 -10.34 32.80 -1.45
CA ILE A 295 -11.31 33.40 -0.44
C ILE A 295 -12.87 33.15 -0.57
N THR A 296 -13.38 32.29 0.35
CA THR A 296 -14.56 32.34 1.29
C THR A 296 -16.05 32.64 0.91
N LYS A 297 -16.98 31.82 1.47
CA LYS A 297 -18.28 32.26 2.06
C LYS A 297 -18.88 31.29 3.11
N VAL A 298 -19.76 31.79 3.99
CA VAL A 298 -20.29 31.16 5.23
C VAL A 298 -21.83 31.28 5.30
N TYR A 299 -22.55 30.36 5.98
CA TYR A 299 -23.90 30.59 6.52
C TYR A 299 -24.18 29.88 7.87
N ASN A 300 -25.19 30.39 8.58
CA ASN A 300 -25.64 30.11 9.96
C ASN A 300 -27.19 29.92 9.97
N LYS A 301 -27.92 29.40 10.97
CA LYS A 301 -27.66 29.01 12.39
C LYS A 301 -28.79 28.07 12.90
N ASN A 302 -28.73 27.65 14.17
CA ASN A 302 -29.85 27.25 15.08
C ASN A 302 -30.56 25.89 14.82
N VAL A 303 -31.11 25.14 15.80
CA VAL A 303 -31.14 25.12 17.30
C VAL A 303 -31.42 23.63 17.71
N ILE A 304 -30.92 23.08 18.83
CA ILE A 304 -31.60 22.86 20.13
C ILE A 304 -30.54 22.58 21.24
N GLY A 305 -30.68 23.25 22.39
CA GLY A 305 -30.67 22.71 23.77
C GLY A 305 -29.44 21.97 24.35
N PRO A 306 -28.91 22.37 25.53
CA PRO A 306 -27.90 21.61 26.27
C PRO A 306 -28.52 20.51 27.15
N ILE A 307 -27.75 19.43 27.41
CA ILE A 307 -28.01 18.47 28.48
C ILE A 307 -26.76 18.39 29.37
N GLY A 308 -26.97 18.33 30.70
CA GLY A 308 -25.92 18.42 31.72
C GLY A 308 -25.04 17.17 31.90
N PRO A 309 -24.08 17.21 32.83
CA PRO A 309 -23.03 16.20 32.96
C PRO A 309 -23.52 14.91 33.64
N ILE A 310 -23.31 13.74 33.00
CA ILE A 310 -23.67 12.42 33.55
C ILE A 310 -22.64 11.35 33.16
N GLY A 311 -21.94 10.80 34.15
CA GLY A 311 -21.38 9.43 34.22
C GLY A 311 -20.44 8.87 33.11
N PRO A 312 -19.27 8.29 33.45
CA PRO A 312 -18.30 7.82 32.44
C PRO A 312 -18.78 6.63 31.58
N GLN A 313 -19.74 5.81 32.02
CA GLN A 313 -20.24 4.68 31.21
C GLN A 313 -21.30 5.11 30.17
N ASN A 314 -22.18 6.05 30.51
CA ASN A 314 -23.27 6.52 29.62
C ASN A 314 -22.76 7.19 28.33
N ASN A 315 -21.58 7.81 28.37
CA ASN A 315 -21.00 8.47 27.19
C ASN A 315 -20.77 7.50 26.01
N SER A 316 -20.37 6.25 26.27
CA SER A 316 -20.06 5.30 25.19
C SER A 316 -21.31 4.87 24.41
N LEU A 317 -22.40 4.57 25.13
CA LEU A 317 -23.69 4.18 24.57
C LEU A 317 -24.32 5.34 23.78
N ILE A 318 -24.37 6.53 24.38
CA ILE A 318 -24.94 7.73 23.74
C ILE A 318 -24.12 8.16 22.51
N ASN A 319 -22.78 8.06 22.55
CA ASN A 319 -21.95 8.30 21.37
C ASN A 319 -22.21 7.27 20.26
N CYS A 320 -22.35 5.99 20.63
CA CYS A 320 -22.68 4.91 19.69
C CYS A 320 -24.05 5.14 19.03
N GLN A 321 -25.08 5.46 19.82
CA GLN A 321 -26.44 5.77 19.34
C GLN A 321 -26.46 6.99 18.39
N ASN A 322 -25.82 8.09 18.78
CA ASN A 322 -25.72 9.29 17.94
C ASN A 322 -24.97 9.02 16.62
N TYR A 323 -23.96 8.15 16.64
CA TYR A 323 -23.27 7.70 15.44
C TYR A 323 -24.17 6.85 14.54
N LEU A 324 -24.81 5.82 15.09
CA LEU A 324 -25.73 4.92 14.38
C LEU A 324 -26.88 5.70 13.71
N LEU A 325 -27.51 6.62 14.45
CA LEU A 325 -28.58 7.51 13.96
C LEU A 325 -28.18 8.36 12.75
N LYS A 326 -26.91 8.75 12.67
CA LYS A 326 -26.38 9.62 11.60
C LYS A 326 -26.06 8.84 10.33
N GLU A 327 -25.65 7.58 10.45
CA GLU A 327 -25.25 6.74 9.31
C GLU A 327 -26.41 5.88 8.78
N LEU A 328 -27.31 5.39 9.64
CA LEU A 328 -28.50 4.62 9.25
C LEU A 328 -29.50 5.42 8.41
N LYS A 329 -29.55 6.75 8.57
CA LYS A 329 -30.41 7.66 7.77
C LYS A 329 -29.98 7.84 6.31
N LYS A 330 -28.98 7.10 5.81
CA LYS A 330 -28.43 7.24 4.45
C LYS A 330 -28.90 6.18 3.45
N ASP A 331 -29.92 5.38 3.79
CA ASP A 331 -30.52 4.27 2.99
C ASP A 331 -29.57 3.13 2.49
N ASP A 332 -28.26 3.30 2.62
CA ASP A 332 -27.21 2.48 1.97
C ASP A 332 -26.52 1.47 2.89
N LEU A 333 -26.66 1.56 4.22
CA LEU A 333 -25.96 0.66 5.16
C LEU A 333 -26.84 -0.53 5.54
N LYS A 334 -26.30 -1.74 5.33
CA LYS A 334 -26.88 -2.97 5.90
C LYS A 334 -26.34 -3.17 7.31
N THR A 335 -27.10 -3.85 8.17
CA THR A 335 -26.69 -4.19 9.54
C THR A 335 -25.36 -4.95 9.59
N ASP A 336 -25.09 -5.75 8.56
CA ASP A 336 -23.82 -6.48 8.40
C ASP A 336 -22.60 -5.55 8.15
N ASP A 337 -22.80 -4.38 7.51
CA ASP A 337 -21.74 -3.36 7.40
C ASP A 337 -21.48 -2.68 8.76
N ILE A 338 -22.49 -2.56 9.63
CA ILE A 338 -22.36 -1.99 10.98
C ILE A 338 -21.46 -2.88 11.85
N TYR A 339 -21.69 -4.20 11.85
CA TYR A 339 -20.86 -5.15 12.60
C TYR A 339 -19.42 -5.23 12.07
N ARG A 340 -19.16 -4.99 10.79
CA ARG A 340 -17.80 -4.94 10.20
C ARG A 340 -17.02 -3.68 10.60
N VAL A 341 -17.73 -2.59 10.85
CA VAL A 341 -17.18 -1.32 11.39
C VAL A 341 -16.89 -1.42 12.89
N TYR A 342 -17.25 -2.52 13.56
CA TYR A 342 -17.39 -2.47 15.00
C TYR A 342 -16.13 -2.78 15.83
N PRO A 343 -15.30 -3.80 15.49
CA PRO A 343 -14.01 -3.99 16.15
C PRO A 343 -13.09 -2.77 16.02
N VAL A 344 -13.22 -2.05 14.91
CA VAL A 344 -12.47 -0.85 14.47
C VAL A 344 -12.64 0.35 15.42
N MET A 345 -13.73 0.41 16.19
CA MET A 345 -14.04 1.56 17.06
C MET A 345 -13.90 1.29 18.56
N GLY A 346 -13.53 0.06 18.95
CA GLY A 346 -13.29 -0.30 20.36
C GLY A 346 -14.53 -0.45 21.25
N TYR A 347 -15.75 -0.34 20.69
CA TYR A 347 -16.99 -0.63 21.44
C TYR A 347 -17.26 -2.15 21.49
N THR A 348 -17.84 -2.64 22.60
CA THR A 348 -18.12 -4.08 22.79
C THR A 348 -19.47 -4.49 22.20
N LYS A 349 -19.62 -5.78 21.84
CA LYS A 349 -20.84 -6.31 21.21
C LYS A 349 -22.11 -6.01 22.02
N GLU A 350 -22.02 -5.98 23.35
CA GLU A 350 -23.14 -5.61 24.22
C GLU A 350 -23.59 -4.16 23.97
N ILE A 351 -22.65 -3.21 23.91
CA ILE A 351 -22.93 -1.78 23.72
C ILE A 351 -23.67 -1.53 22.39
N ILE A 352 -23.37 -2.26 21.31
CA ILE A 352 -24.13 -2.12 20.05
C ILE A 352 -25.51 -2.73 20.13
N ASN A 353 -25.61 -3.92 20.72
CA ASN A 353 -26.88 -4.63 20.75
C ASN A 353 -27.87 -3.85 21.62
N GLN A 354 -27.40 -3.27 22.73
CA GLN A 354 -28.14 -2.32 23.54
C GLN A 354 -28.47 -1.04 22.75
N SER A 355 -27.49 -0.42 22.07
CA SER A 355 -27.74 0.81 21.28
C SER A 355 -28.77 0.61 20.17
N LEU A 356 -28.70 -0.50 19.42
CA LEU A 356 -29.64 -0.82 18.35
C LEU A 356 -31.04 -1.14 18.91
N LYS A 357 -31.11 -1.88 20.03
CA LYS A 357 -32.37 -2.18 20.73
C LYS A 357 -33.07 -0.91 21.21
N GLU A 358 -32.35 -0.03 21.91
CA GLU A 358 -32.91 1.25 22.39
C GLU A 358 -33.35 2.15 21.22
N LEU A 359 -32.60 2.20 20.11
CA LEU A 359 -33.01 2.97 18.93
C LEU A 359 -34.23 2.39 18.19
N LEU A 360 -34.43 1.06 18.22
CA LEU A 360 -35.64 0.40 17.71
C LEU A 360 -36.85 0.70 18.62
N GLU A 361 -36.69 0.54 19.93
CA GLU A 361 -37.74 0.81 20.92
C GLU A 361 -38.18 2.28 20.92
N GLN A 362 -37.27 3.21 20.63
CA GLN A 362 -37.55 4.64 20.43
C GLN A 362 -38.16 4.98 19.06
N GLY A 363 -38.37 4.00 18.16
CA GLY A 363 -38.91 4.23 16.81
C GLY A 363 -37.98 5.06 15.89
N ASN A 364 -36.70 5.15 16.23
CA ASN A 364 -35.73 5.96 15.50
C ASN A 364 -35.18 5.27 14.23
N ILE A 365 -35.31 3.94 14.17
CA ILE A 365 -34.91 3.07 13.04
C ILE A 365 -35.96 1.99 12.82
N TYR A 366 -36.13 1.52 11.57
CA TYR A 366 -37.18 0.57 11.17
C TYR A 366 -36.60 -0.60 10.36
N GLU A 367 -37.04 -1.84 10.61
CA GLU A 367 -36.67 -2.99 9.77
C GLU A 367 -37.33 -2.90 8.39
N LYS A 368 -36.52 -2.95 7.32
CA LYS A 368 -36.99 -2.98 5.92
C LYS A 368 -36.85 -4.35 5.25
N HIS A 369 -36.18 -5.32 5.88
CA HIS A 369 -36.03 -6.69 5.40
C HIS A 369 -35.87 -7.69 6.56
N PRO A 370 -36.50 -8.88 6.48
CA PRO A 370 -36.36 -9.91 7.50
C PRO A 370 -34.93 -10.48 7.49
N GLY A 371 -34.29 -10.45 8.66
CA GLY A 371 -32.90 -10.92 8.86
C GLY A 371 -31.97 -9.90 9.50
N VAL A 372 -32.40 -8.64 9.63
CA VAL A 372 -31.66 -7.59 10.35
C VAL A 372 -31.58 -7.89 11.86
N LEU A 373 -32.64 -8.49 12.43
CA LEU A 373 -32.72 -8.89 13.85
C LEU A 373 -32.75 -10.41 14.08
N ALA A 374 -32.11 -11.21 13.22
CA ALA A 374 -32.06 -12.67 13.39
C ALA A 374 -31.53 -13.10 14.78
N PHE A 375 -30.64 -12.31 15.38
CA PHE A 375 -30.04 -12.55 16.71
C PHE A 375 -30.96 -12.21 17.89
N LEU A 376 -32.09 -11.52 17.70
CA LEU A 376 -33.09 -11.31 18.77
C LEU A 376 -34.02 -12.51 18.95
N ARG A 377 -33.98 -13.52 18.06
CA ARG A 377 -34.75 -14.76 18.23
C ARG A 377 -34.13 -15.74 19.22
N ASP A 378 -32.83 -15.59 19.51
CA ASP A 378 -32.09 -16.48 20.42
C ASP A 378 -32.38 -16.20 21.92
N GLU A 379 -33.28 -15.26 22.24
CA GLU A 379 -33.83 -15.06 23.61
C GLU A 379 -35.26 -15.65 23.77
N VAL A 380 -35.83 -16.29 22.73
CA VAL A 380 -37.22 -16.81 22.74
C VAL A 380 -37.33 -18.25 22.18
N LEU A 381 -36.22 -19.02 22.18
CA LEU A 381 -36.20 -20.47 21.89
C LEU A 381 -35.30 -21.22 22.88
#